data_AF-A0A1H2RF13-F1
#
_entry.id   AF-A0A1H2RF13-F1
#
_cell.length_a   1.000
_cell.length_b   1.000
_cell.length_c   1.000
_cell.angle_alpha   90.00
_cell.angle_beta   90.00
_cell.angle_gamma   90.00
#
_symmetry.space_group_name_H-M   'P 1'
#
loop_
_entity.id
_entity.type
_entity.pdbx_description
1 polymer ?
#
loop_
_entity_poly.entity_id
_entity_poly.type
_entity_poly.pdbx_seq_one_letter_code
_entity_poly.pdbx_strand_id
1 'polypeptide(L)'
;MAKYIVEETKTSKYEKNFKFPLINLIPAIVWCIPVHQKLSPLAGTMGAFIAVAAFFILYVLLSYVPIAALVPGVASVIMMTAMLWAPADHIGNNVARIIVKGIILAIMVLIEFCVLINATLPWLERKTATPPRIRRIED
;
A
#
# COMPACT_ATOMS: atom_id res chain seq x y z
N MET A 1 15.56 -45.87 22.25
CA MET A 1 15.65 -44.91 21.12
C MET A 1 15.06 -43.60 21.59
N ALA A 2 15.72 -42.46 21.37
CA ALA A 2 15.17 -41.18 21.82
C ALA A 2 13.86 -40.85 21.10
N LYS A 3 12.82 -40.52 21.86
CA LYS A 3 11.51 -40.14 21.33
C LYS A 3 11.45 -38.61 21.21
N TYR A 4 11.11 -38.11 20.04
CA TYR A 4 11.00 -36.67 19.78
C TYR A 4 9.54 -36.30 19.53
N ILE A 5 9.06 -35.22 20.16
CA ILE A 5 7.80 -34.57 19.80
C ILE A 5 8.16 -33.31 19.01
N VAL A 6 7.66 -33.22 17.78
CA VAL A 6 7.69 -31.99 16.99
C VAL A 6 6.44 -31.20 17.35
N GLU A 7 6.60 -30.08 18.06
CA GLU A 7 5.50 -29.14 18.26
C GLU A 7 5.28 -28.37 16.94
N GLU A 8 4.29 -28.78 16.15
CA GLU A 8 3.88 -28.04 14.96
C GLU A 8 3.28 -26.67 15.35
N THR A 9 3.77 -25.60 14.73
CA THR A 9 3.20 -24.26 14.86
C THR A 9 1.80 -24.24 14.24
N LYS A 10 0.76 -24.01 15.07
CA LYS A 10 -0.66 -24.01 14.68
C LYS A 10 -1.13 -22.82 13.81
N THR A 11 -0.24 -21.90 13.44
CA THR A 11 -0.59 -20.69 12.69
C THR A 11 -0.44 -20.91 11.18
N SER A 12 -1.52 -20.71 10.42
CA SER A 12 -1.45 -20.68 8.95
C SER A 12 -0.63 -19.48 8.48
N LYS A 13 0.21 -19.67 7.45
CA LYS A 13 0.99 -18.59 6.84
C LYS A 13 0.04 -17.56 6.21
N TYR A 14 0.37 -16.28 6.31
CA TYR A 14 -0.40 -15.24 5.63
C TYR A 14 -0.27 -15.35 4.11
N GLU A 15 -1.39 -15.44 3.41
CA GLU A 15 -1.44 -15.48 1.96
C GLU A 15 -1.56 -14.06 1.38
N LYS A 16 -0.56 -13.66 0.61
CA LYS A 16 -0.52 -12.33 -0.02
C LYS A 16 -1.59 -12.23 -1.10
N ASN A 17 -2.44 -11.21 -1.01
CA ASN A 17 -3.37 -10.87 -2.06
C ASN A 17 -2.68 -9.99 -3.11
N PHE A 18 -2.42 -10.53 -4.31
CA PHE A 18 -1.76 -9.78 -5.39
C PHE A 18 -2.66 -8.75 -6.09
N LYS A 19 -3.98 -8.86 -5.92
CA LYS A 19 -4.93 -7.90 -6.49
C LYS A 19 -5.10 -6.68 -5.61
N PHE A 20 -4.88 -6.81 -4.30
CA PHE A 20 -5.13 -5.74 -3.35
C PHE A 20 -4.28 -4.47 -3.60
N PRO A 21 -2.97 -4.56 -3.89
CA PRO A 21 -2.16 -3.39 -4.23
C PRO A 21 -2.54 -2.71 -5.56
N LEU A 22 -3.37 -3.33 -6.41
CA LEU A 22 -3.83 -2.70 -7.65
C LEU A 22 -4.79 -1.53 -7.40
N ILE A 23 -5.29 -1.35 -6.16
CA ILE A 23 -6.04 -0.15 -5.80
C ILE A 23 -5.20 1.12 -6.03
N ASN A 24 -3.87 1.00 -5.92
CA ASN A 24 -2.91 2.07 -6.17
C ASN A 24 -2.77 2.46 -7.65
N LEU A 25 -3.44 1.76 -8.57
CA LEU A 25 -3.50 2.17 -9.98
C LEU A 25 -4.18 3.53 -10.14
N ILE A 26 -5.27 3.79 -9.42
CA ILE A 26 -6.00 5.05 -9.51
C ILE A 26 -5.10 6.22 -9.11
N PRO A 27 -4.51 6.26 -7.90
CA PRO A 27 -3.62 7.35 -7.52
C PRO A 27 -2.38 7.42 -8.40
N ALA A 28 -1.84 6.30 -8.90
CA ALA A 28 -0.73 6.32 -9.84
C ALA A 28 -1.09 7.08 -11.13
N ILE A 29 -2.27 6.82 -11.72
CA ILE A 29 -2.76 7.52 -12.91
C ILE A 29 -2.95 9.00 -12.62
N VAL A 30 -3.54 9.35 -11.46
CA VAL A 30 -3.78 10.76 -11.12
C VAL A 30 -2.45 11.50 -10.90
N TRP A 31 -1.46 10.86 -10.25
CA TRP A 31 -0.11 11.42 -10.08
C TRP A 31 0.65 11.61 -11.39
N CYS A 32 0.33 10.87 -12.45
CA CYS A 32 0.92 11.11 -13.77
C CYS A 32 0.67 12.54 -14.28
N ILE A 33 -0.44 13.19 -13.88
CA ILE A 33 -0.78 14.56 -14.30
C ILE A 33 0.25 15.58 -13.77
N PRO A 34 0.45 15.74 -12.44
CA PRO A 34 1.44 16.68 -11.92
C PRO A 34 2.87 16.29 -12.30
N VAL A 35 3.19 14.99 -12.42
CA VAL A 35 4.50 14.54 -12.90
C VAL A 35 4.74 15.01 -14.33
N HIS A 36 3.78 14.81 -15.23
CA HIS A 36 3.88 15.32 -16.60
C HIS A 36 4.02 16.84 -16.65
N GLN A 37 3.17 17.56 -15.90
CA GLN A 37 3.19 19.02 -15.86
C GLN A 37 4.52 19.58 -15.35
N LYS A 38 5.17 18.90 -14.40
CA LYS A 38 6.47 19.31 -13.85
C LYS A 38 7.64 18.96 -14.76
N LEU A 39 7.58 17.84 -15.47
CA LEU A 39 8.70 17.36 -16.29
C LEU A 39 8.68 17.85 -17.74
N SER A 40 7.51 18.17 -18.28
CA SER A 40 7.35 18.73 -19.63
C SER A 40 8.24 19.96 -19.90
N PRO A 41 8.31 20.98 -19.02
CA PRO A 41 9.20 22.12 -19.24
C PRO A 41 10.69 21.80 -19.11
N LEU A 42 11.08 20.68 -18.49
CA LEU A 42 12.47 20.32 -18.23
C LEU A 42 13.05 19.36 -19.28
N ALA A 43 12.25 18.38 -19.70
CA ALA A 43 12.68 17.28 -20.57
C ALA A 43 12.00 17.32 -21.95
N GLY A 44 11.19 18.35 -22.22
CA GLY A 44 10.31 18.41 -23.38
C GLY A 44 9.18 17.38 -23.31
N THR A 45 8.25 17.46 -24.26
CA THR A 45 7.03 16.63 -24.29
C THR A 45 7.35 15.13 -24.32
N MET A 46 8.27 14.69 -25.18
CA MET A 46 8.59 13.27 -25.33
C MET A 46 9.32 12.72 -24.08
N GLY A 47 10.23 13.50 -23.50
CA GLY A 47 10.91 13.12 -22.26
C GLY A 47 9.96 13.02 -21.08
N ALA A 48 8.96 13.92 -20.99
CA ALA A 48 7.95 13.87 -19.94
C ALA A 48 7.06 12.61 -20.04
N PHE A 49 6.63 12.21 -21.24
CA PHE A 49 5.86 10.97 -21.41
C PHE A 49 6.63 9.73 -20.98
N ILE A 50 7.93 9.64 -21.32
CA ILE A 50 8.79 8.53 -20.89
C ILE A 50 8.90 8.51 -19.36
N ALA A 51 9.13 9.67 -18.74
CA ALA A 51 9.26 9.77 -17.29
C ALA A 51 7.95 9.42 -16.57
N VAL A 52 6.80 9.81 -17.12
CA VAL A 52 5.48 9.44 -16.60
C VAL A 52 5.26 7.93 -16.67
N ALA A 53 5.60 7.28 -17.79
CA ALA A 53 5.49 5.83 -17.92
C ALA A 53 6.39 5.10 -16.91
N ALA A 54 7.63 5.56 -16.74
CA ALA A 54 8.56 5.02 -15.76
C ALA A 54 8.04 5.21 -14.32
N PHE A 55 7.53 6.40 -13.99
CA PHE A 55 6.93 6.71 -12.69
C PHE A 55 5.75 5.79 -12.40
N PHE A 56 4.83 5.61 -13.35
CA PHE A 56 3.65 4.77 -13.19
C PHE A 56 4.04 3.31 -12.87
N ILE A 57 4.95 2.74 -13.67
CA ILE A 57 5.44 1.37 -13.46
C ILE A 57 6.11 1.25 -12.09
N LEU A 58 6.99 2.19 -11.75
CA LEU A 58 7.70 2.19 -10.47
C LEU A 58 6.72 2.27 -9.29
N TYR A 59 5.70 3.13 -9.38
CA TYR A 59 4.68 3.29 -8.33
C TYR A 59 3.94 1.99 -8.04
N VAL A 60 3.51 1.29 -9.09
CA VAL A 60 2.81 0.01 -8.97
C VAL A 60 3.74 -1.04 -8.38
N LEU A 61 4.97 -1.16 -8.88
CA LEU A 61 5.94 -2.13 -8.38
C LEU A 61 6.28 -1.90 -6.90
N LEU A 62 6.49 -0.65 -6.49
CA LEU A 62 6.78 -0.30 -5.09
C LEU A 62 5.61 -0.65 -4.16
N SER A 63 4.36 -0.61 -4.65
CA SER A 63 3.18 -1.01 -3.87
C SER A 63 3.17 -2.50 -3.48
N TYR A 64 4.00 -3.33 -4.13
CA TYR A 64 4.16 -4.74 -3.78
C TYR A 64 5.34 -5.02 -2.84
N VAL A 65 6.27 -4.08 -2.70
CA VAL A 65 7.53 -4.30 -1.97
C VAL A 65 7.33 -3.95 -0.49
N PRO A 66 7.68 -4.85 0.46
CA PRO A 66 7.53 -4.58 1.88
C PRO A 66 8.32 -3.33 2.29
N ILE A 67 7.77 -2.54 3.21
CA ILE A 67 8.30 -1.25 3.68
C ILE A 67 8.23 -0.16 2.60
N ALA A 68 8.74 -0.43 1.39
CA ALA A 68 8.73 0.53 0.29
C ALA A 68 7.31 0.92 -0.15
N ALA A 69 6.33 0.02 0.01
CA ALA A 69 4.90 0.28 -0.22
C ALA A 69 4.33 1.44 0.62
N LEU A 70 5.02 1.86 1.69
CA LEU A 70 4.64 3.04 2.45
C LEU A 70 4.68 4.33 1.61
N VAL A 71 5.66 4.45 0.71
CA VAL A 71 5.82 5.65 -0.14
C VAL A 71 4.65 5.82 -1.10
N PRO A 72 4.31 4.84 -1.97
CA PRO A 72 3.11 4.94 -2.79
C PRO A 72 1.85 4.97 -1.92
N GLY A 73 1.80 4.29 -0.76
CA GLY A 73 0.62 4.38 0.12
C GLY A 73 0.34 5.79 0.63
N VAL A 74 1.36 6.50 1.12
CA VAL A 74 1.20 7.91 1.56
C VAL A 74 0.83 8.81 0.38
N ALA A 75 1.49 8.64 -0.76
CA ALA A 75 1.17 9.38 -1.98
C ALA A 75 -0.27 9.11 -2.46
N SER A 76 -0.77 7.88 -2.31
CA SER A 76 -2.13 7.47 -2.64
C SER A 76 -3.15 8.16 -1.75
N VAL A 77 -2.93 8.17 -0.42
CA VAL A 77 -3.82 8.85 0.54
C VAL A 77 -3.96 10.32 0.15
N ILE A 78 -2.85 11.02 -0.12
CA ILE A 78 -2.89 12.45 -0.48
C ILE A 78 -3.74 12.68 -1.73
N MET A 79 -3.47 11.92 -2.80
CA MET A 79 -4.10 12.17 -4.09
C MET A 79 -5.58 11.75 -4.11
N MET A 80 -5.90 10.58 -3.56
CA MET A 80 -7.28 10.09 -3.47
C MET A 80 -8.12 10.98 -2.56
N THR A 81 -7.56 11.45 -1.44
CA THR A 81 -8.25 12.38 -0.55
C THR A 81 -8.53 13.70 -1.26
N ALA A 82 -7.53 14.28 -1.93
CA ALA A 82 -7.73 15.52 -2.69
C ALA A 82 -8.81 15.37 -3.77
N MET A 83 -8.78 14.26 -4.51
CA MET A 83 -9.77 13.95 -5.56
C MET A 83 -11.19 13.83 -4.98
N LEU A 84 -11.36 13.17 -3.84
CA LEU A 84 -12.67 12.98 -3.21
C LEU A 84 -13.15 14.18 -2.39
N TRP A 85 -12.24 15.06 -1.97
CA TRP A 85 -12.60 16.33 -1.34
C TRP A 85 -13.18 17.34 -2.32
N ALA A 86 -12.76 17.32 -3.59
CA ALA A 86 -13.28 18.21 -4.63
C ALA A 86 -14.84 18.20 -4.72
N PRO A 87 -15.53 17.05 -4.81
CA PRO A 87 -16.99 17.03 -4.78
C PRO A 87 -17.55 17.41 -3.40
N ALA A 88 -16.87 17.07 -2.30
CA ALA A 88 -17.31 17.45 -0.95
C ALA A 88 -17.30 18.97 -0.72
N ASP A 89 -16.46 19.71 -1.46
CA ASP A 89 -16.42 21.18 -1.38
C ASP A 89 -17.70 21.87 -1.90
N HIS A 90 -18.52 21.16 -2.67
CA HIS A 90 -19.82 21.66 -3.12
C HIS A 90 -20.92 21.56 -2.05
N ILE A 91 -20.65 20.99 -0.87
CA ILE A 91 -21.60 20.94 0.25
C ILE A 91 -21.74 22.33 0.87
N GLY A 92 -22.93 22.94 0.76
CA GLY A 92 -23.19 24.30 1.29
C GLY A 92 -23.14 24.43 2.82
N ASN A 93 -23.29 23.32 3.56
CA ASN A 93 -23.19 23.31 5.03
C ASN A 93 -21.75 23.03 5.49
N ASN A 94 -21.16 23.98 6.21
CA ASN A 94 -19.77 23.89 6.70
C ASN A 94 -19.52 22.71 7.64
N VAL A 95 -20.44 22.44 8.58
CA VAL A 95 -20.28 21.34 9.55
C VAL A 95 -20.35 20.00 8.82
N ALA A 96 -21.34 19.82 7.96
CA ALA A 96 -21.48 18.60 7.16
C ALA A 96 -20.27 18.38 6.24
N ARG A 97 -19.76 19.45 5.61
CA ARG A 97 -18.56 19.39 4.75
C ARG A 97 -17.34 18.86 5.51
N ILE A 98 -17.07 19.39 6.70
CA ILE A 98 -15.91 18.97 7.52
C ILE A 98 -16.04 17.50 7.92
N ILE A 99 -17.23 17.07 8.36
CA ILE A 99 -17.49 15.68 8.74
C ILE A 99 -17.25 14.74 7.56
N VAL A 100 -17.81 15.04 6.39
CA VAL A 100 -17.63 14.22 5.18
C VAL A 100 -16.16 14.13 4.77
N LYS A 101 -15.43 15.26 4.78
CA LYS A 101 -14.00 15.27 4.47
C LYS A 101 -13.16 14.44 5.44
N GLY A 102 -13.49 14.50 6.74
CA GLY A 102 -12.86 13.68 7.77
C GLY A 102 -13.10 12.18 7.57
N ILE A 103 -14.33 11.78 7.24
CA ILE A 103 -14.69 10.39 6.93
C ILE A 103 -13.91 9.89 5.71
N ILE A 104 -13.87 10.68 4.63
CA ILE A 104 -13.10 10.34 3.42
C ILE A 104 -11.64 10.07 3.76
N LEU A 105 -11.00 10.98 4.50
CA LEU A 105 -9.59 10.84 4.90
C LEU A 105 -9.37 9.56 5.72
N ALA A 106 -10.23 9.30 6.71
CA ALA A 106 -10.13 8.10 7.54
C ALA A 106 -10.23 6.81 6.70
N ILE A 107 -11.17 6.74 5.76
CA ILE A 107 -11.33 5.59 4.86
C ILE A 107 -10.09 5.41 3.97
N MET A 108 -9.57 6.50 3.38
CA MET A 108 -8.39 6.42 2.51
C MET A 108 -7.16 5.91 3.28
N VAL A 109 -6.93 6.40 4.50
CA VAL A 109 -5.84 5.92 5.36
C VAL A 109 -5.99 4.43 5.66
N LEU A 110 -7.20 3.96 5.98
CA LEU A 110 -7.44 2.55 6.26
C LEU A 110 -7.19 1.66 5.04
N ILE A 111 -7.64 2.09 3.85
CA ILE A 111 -7.42 1.35 2.60
C ILE A 111 -5.91 1.19 2.33
N GLU A 112 -5.15 2.27 2.39
CA GLU A 112 -3.70 2.24 2.12
C GLU A 112 -2.93 1.49 3.20
N PHE A 113 -3.39 1.56 4.45
CA PHE A 113 -2.82 0.76 5.54
C PHE A 113 -3.01 -0.74 5.29
N CYS A 114 -4.16 -1.16 4.75
CA CYS A 114 -4.36 -2.55 4.33
C CYS A 114 -3.40 -2.97 3.20
N VAL A 115 -3.09 -2.07 2.26
CA VAL A 115 -2.11 -2.34 1.18
C VAL A 115 -0.71 -2.55 1.78
N LEU A 116 -0.32 -1.68 2.72
CA LEU A 116 0.95 -1.79 3.42
C LEU A 116 1.05 -3.12 4.18
N ILE A 117 0.03 -3.47 4.96
CA ILE A 117 -0.05 -4.72 5.72
C ILE A 117 0.09 -5.94 4.79
N ASN A 118 -0.63 -5.95 3.67
CA ASN A 118 -0.56 -7.04 2.69
C ASN A 118 0.86 -7.19 2.08
N ALA A 119 1.61 -6.09 1.95
CA ALA A 119 3.01 -6.14 1.53
C ALA A 119 3.96 -6.57 2.67
N THR A 120 3.74 -6.12 3.90
CA THR A 120 4.68 -6.29 5.03
C THR A 120 4.48 -7.55 5.86
N LEU A 121 3.25 -8.06 6.01
CA LEU A 121 2.98 -9.24 6.84
C LEU A 121 3.76 -10.49 6.39
N PRO A 122 3.75 -10.91 5.11
CA PRO A 122 4.54 -12.07 4.67
C PRO A 122 6.04 -11.90 4.94
N TRP A 123 6.54 -10.67 4.85
CA TRP A 123 7.94 -10.36 5.12
C TRP A 123 8.26 -10.43 6.61
N LEU A 124 7.35 -9.94 7.46
CA LEU A 124 7.50 -9.96 8.91
C LEU A 124 7.45 -11.40 9.43
N GLU A 125 6.48 -12.20 8.96
CA GLU A 125 6.38 -13.62 9.29
C GLU A 125 7.67 -14.38 8.95
N ARG A 126 8.28 -14.13 7.80
CA ARG A 126 9.57 -14.75 7.44
C ARG A 126 10.71 -14.36 8.38
N LYS A 127 10.66 -13.16 8.98
CA LYS A 127 11.70 -12.68 9.91
C LYS A 127 11.47 -13.12 11.35
N THR A 128 10.21 -13.28 11.76
CA THR A 128 9.85 -13.56 13.16
C THR A 128 9.33 -14.97 13.39
N ALA A 129 9.22 -15.80 12.35
CA ALA A 129 8.77 -17.19 12.49
C ALA A 129 9.67 -17.95 13.46
N THR A 130 9.08 -18.38 14.58
CA THR A 130 9.72 -19.31 15.50
C THR A 130 9.89 -20.66 14.82
N PRO A 131 11.10 -21.22 14.77
CA PRO A 131 11.30 -22.57 14.25
C PRO A 131 10.52 -23.59 15.10
N PRO A 132 10.09 -24.71 14.51
CA PRO A 132 9.40 -25.77 15.25
C PRO A 132 10.27 -26.24 16.42
N ARG A 133 9.70 -26.28 17.63
CA ARG A 133 10.42 -26.77 18.82
C ARG A 133 10.42 -28.29 18.80
N ILE A 134 11.61 -28.87 18.76
CA ILE A 134 11.81 -30.31 18.92
C ILE A 134 12.09 -30.56 20.40
N ARG A 135 11.18 -31.23 21.10
CA ARG A 135 11.42 -31.69 22.47
C ARG A 135 11.82 -33.16 22.45
N ARG A 136 12.97 -33.48 23.04
CA ARG A 136 13.36 -34.85 23.35
C ARG A 136 12.65 -35.27 24.64
N ILE A 137 12.02 -36.44 24.62
CA ILE A 137 11.51 -37.09 25.81
C ILE A 137 12.64 -37.98 26.33
N GLU A 138 13.04 -37.76 27.58
CA GLU A 138 13.83 -38.73 28.34
C GLU A 138 12.85 -39.63 29.08
N ASP A 139 12.98 -40.94 28.87
CA ASP A 139 12.16 -41.99 29.51
C ASP A 139 12.53 -42.14 30.99
#